data_AF-A0A2V9G562-F1
#
_entry.id   AF-A0A2V9G562-F1
#
_cell.length_a   1.000
_cell.length_b   1.000
_cell.length_c   1.000
_cell.angle_alpha   90.00
_cell.angle_beta   90.00
_cell.angle_gamma   90.00
#
_symmetry.space_group_name_H-M   'P 1'
#
loop_
_entity.id
_entity.type
_entity.pdbx_description
1 polymer ?
#
loop_
_entity_poly.entity_id
_entity_poly.type
_entity_poly.pdbx_seq_one_letter_code
_entity_poly.pdbx_strand_id
1 'polypeptide(L)'
;NGGTVSIESPFPYSAEARGLLTELGIEPAKFEEKYDDSKVYKGLKSAYFFDKETFGTDRLVIGGPAPFGKQGTVSWSDFLAKTPLSETVQKDIAHLQEVKVDYLPGISSDEKKEKLSRMSYKDFLLKLVKVNPGVIPFYQTRTHGLFGVGIDGVSALDCWGLRFPGFQGMGIAPGPYRRMGFTAMGEATPEKEPYHFHFDRAGSRKGAHP
;
A
#
# COMPACT_ATOMS: atom_id res chain seq x y z
N ASN A 1 15.90 -4.77 -8.36
CA ASN A 1 14.82 -5.75 -8.64
C ASN A 1 14.87 -6.11 -10.12
N GLY A 2 15.37 -7.30 -10.47
CA GLY A 2 15.61 -7.71 -11.86
C GLY A 2 15.13 -9.14 -12.18
N GLY A 3 14.05 -9.58 -11.52
CA GLY A 3 13.42 -10.90 -11.71
C GLY A 3 12.01 -10.90 -11.11
N THR A 4 11.27 -12.01 -11.25
CA THR A 4 9.93 -12.20 -10.67
C THR A 4 10.05 -12.21 -9.13
N VAL A 5 9.85 -11.05 -8.50
CA VAL A 5 9.91 -10.88 -7.04
C VAL A 5 8.76 -11.59 -6.34
N SER A 6 7.65 -11.87 -7.04
CA SER A 6 6.50 -12.54 -6.46
C SER A 6 5.54 -13.06 -7.53
N ILE A 7 4.73 -14.06 -7.18
CA ILE A 7 3.45 -14.28 -7.84
C ILE A 7 2.50 -13.29 -7.19
N GLU A 8 2.02 -12.30 -7.94
CA GLU A 8 1.19 -11.25 -7.35
C GLU A 8 -0.28 -11.57 -7.49
N SER A 9 -1.03 -11.48 -6.38
CA SER A 9 -2.49 -11.60 -6.33
C SER A 9 -3.03 -12.71 -7.25
N PRO A 10 -2.88 -14.01 -6.95
CA PRO A 10 -3.36 -15.13 -7.76
C PRO A 10 -4.88 -15.32 -7.67
N PHE A 11 -5.54 -14.63 -6.73
CA PHE A 11 -6.98 -14.72 -6.53
C PHE A 11 -7.83 -14.39 -7.77
N PRO A 12 -7.56 -13.32 -8.56
CA PRO A 12 -8.25 -13.03 -9.82
C PRO A 12 -7.67 -13.82 -11.02
N TYR A 13 -6.77 -14.79 -10.83
CA TYR A 13 -6.26 -15.59 -11.95
C TYR A 13 -7.39 -16.43 -12.55
N SER A 14 -7.36 -16.59 -13.87
CA SER A 14 -8.29 -17.47 -14.57
C SER A 14 -8.06 -18.93 -14.16
N ALA A 15 -9.02 -19.80 -14.48
CA ALA A 15 -8.89 -21.23 -14.20
C ALA A 15 -7.64 -21.83 -14.88
N GLU A 16 -7.33 -21.37 -16.09
CA GLU A 16 -6.17 -21.79 -16.87
C GLU A 16 -4.85 -21.36 -16.21
N ALA A 17 -4.76 -20.10 -15.77
CA ALA A 17 -3.56 -19.60 -15.09
C ALA A 17 -3.33 -20.30 -13.74
N ARG A 18 -4.38 -20.59 -12.98
CA ARG A 18 -4.27 -21.40 -11.74
C ARG A 18 -3.90 -22.85 -12.04
N GLY A 19 -4.47 -23.43 -13.09
CA GLY A 19 -4.13 -24.79 -13.55
C GLY A 19 -2.65 -24.93 -13.87
N LEU A 20 -2.07 -23.95 -14.58
CA LEU A 20 -0.65 -23.94 -14.90
C LEU A 20 0.23 -23.88 -13.65
N LEU A 21 -0.12 -23.08 -12.64
CA LEU A 21 0.63 -23.04 -11.38
C LEU A 21 0.64 -24.42 -10.71
N THR A 22 -0.52 -25.07 -10.62
CA THR A 22 -0.65 -26.42 -10.05
C THR A 22 0.16 -27.46 -10.83
N GLU A 23 0.12 -27.43 -12.16
CA GLU A 23 0.88 -28.36 -13.02
C GLU A 23 2.39 -28.19 -12.84
N LEU A 24 2.85 -26.97 -12.64
CA LEU A 24 4.26 -26.67 -12.34
C LEU A 24 4.65 -26.99 -10.89
N GLY A 25 3.74 -27.52 -10.07
CA GLY A 25 3.96 -27.81 -8.65
C GLY A 25 4.15 -26.55 -7.81
N ILE A 26 3.67 -25.41 -8.28
CA ILE A 26 3.73 -24.13 -7.57
C ILE A 26 2.49 -24.05 -6.68
N GLU A 27 2.70 -24.24 -5.39
CA GLU A 27 1.67 -24.12 -4.35
C GLU A 27 1.97 -22.89 -3.49
N PRO A 28 1.37 -21.72 -3.80
CA PRO A 28 1.83 -20.46 -3.23
C PRO A 28 1.68 -20.39 -1.69
N ALA A 29 0.63 -20.98 -1.13
CA ALA A 29 0.42 -21.06 0.32
C ALA A 29 1.51 -21.89 1.04
N LYS A 30 1.96 -23.00 0.45
CA LYS A 30 3.07 -23.81 1.02
C LYS A 30 4.40 -23.08 0.93
N PHE A 31 4.58 -22.24 -0.09
CA PHE A 31 5.79 -21.43 -0.23
C PHE A 31 5.84 -20.31 0.82
N GLU A 32 4.70 -19.69 1.16
CA GLU A 32 4.59 -18.73 2.26
C GLU A 32 5.06 -19.37 3.58
N GLU A 33 4.46 -20.50 3.97
CA GLU A 33 4.84 -21.21 5.21
C GLU A 33 6.34 -21.54 5.28
N LYS A 34 6.92 -21.93 4.14
CA LYS A 34 8.31 -22.40 4.07
C LYS A 34 9.35 -21.27 3.99
N TYR A 35 9.03 -20.16 3.33
CA TYR A 35 10.01 -19.14 2.95
C TYR A 35 9.75 -17.75 3.54
N ASP A 36 8.56 -17.48 4.08
CA ASP A 36 8.29 -16.22 4.79
C ASP A 36 8.89 -16.24 6.21
N ASP A 37 10.20 -16.01 6.30
CA ASP A 37 10.88 -15.87 7.58
C ASP A 37 10.93 -14.41 8.04
N SER A 38 9.87 -13.96 8.71
CA SER A 38 9.82 -12.62 9.33
C SER A 38 10.99 -12.31 10.28
N LYS A 39 11.75 -13.31 10.76
CA LYS A 39 12.92 -13.11 11.62
C LYS A 39 14.06 -12.42 10.89
N VAL A 40 14.12 -12.44 9.56
CA VAL A 40 15.14 -11.70 8.80
C VAL A 40 15.05 -10.18 9.03
N TYR A 41 13.87 -9.70 9.43
CA TYR A 41 13.62 -8.30 9.76
C TYR A 41 13.79 -7.98 11.25
N LYS A 42 14.21 -8.95 12.07
CA LYS A 42 14.34 -8.77 13.52
C LYS A 42 15.37 -7.69 13.85
N GLY A 43 14.93 -6.69 14.63
CA GLY A 43 15.77 -5.57 15.05
C GLY A 43 15.75 -4.38 14.09
N LEU A 44 15.15 -4.52 12.90
CA LEU A 44 14.92 -3.41 11.98
C LEU A 44 13.70 -2.59 12.41
N LYS A 45 13.73 -1.29 12.12
CA LYS A 45 12.63 -0.35 12.36
C LYS A 45 12.22 0.28 11.03
N SER A 46 10.93 0.57 10.89
CA SER A 46 10.43 1.43 9.81
C SER A 46 11.12 2.81 9.88
N ALA A 47 11.38 3.42 8.73
CA ALA A 47 11.89 4.77 8.67
C ALA A 47 11.40 5.47 7.40
N TYR A 48 11.33 6.80 7.46
CA TYR A 48 11.05 7.65 6.31
C TYR A 48 12.29 8.51 6.07
N PHE A 49 12.79 8.48 4.84
CA PHE A 49 13.85 9.36 4.40
C PHE A 49 13.24 10.55 3.66
N PHE A 50 13.61 11.74 4.07
CA PHE A 50 13.27 13.01 3.46
C PHE A 50 14.53 13.52 2.78
N ASP A 51 14.56 13.50 1.45
CA ASP A 51 15.68 14.04 0.66
C ASP A 51 15.68 15.57 0.66
N LYS A 52 16.86 16.14 0.50
CA LYS A 52 17.04 17.59 0.45
C LYS A 52 16.33 18.25 -0.73
N GLU A 53 16.30 17.61 -1.89
CA GLU A 53 15.72 18.16 -3.12
C GLU A 53 14.22 18.40 -2.98
N THR A 54 13.52 17.52 -2.26
CA THR A 54 12.07 17.56 -2.09
C THR A 54 11.66 18.26 -0.79
N PHE A 55 12.41 18.05 0.30
CA PHE A 55 12.01 18.47 1.64
C PHE A 55 12.94 19.52 2.27
N GLY A 56 13.94 20.00 1.53
CA GLY A 56 14.85 21.07 1.95
C GLY A 56 15.99 20.62 2.86
N THR A 57 15.94 19.40 3.41
CA THR A 57 17.02 18.81 4.21
C THR A 57 17.01 17.30 4.11
N ASP A 58 18.20 16.69 4.06
CA ASP A 58 18.34 15.25 4.24
C ASP A 58 18.01 14.90 5.69
N ARG A 59 16.99 14.07 5.89
CA ARG A 59 16.59 13.62 7.23
C ARG A 59 16.02 12.21 7.18
N LEU A 60 16.59 11.31 7.98
CA LEU A 60 16.02 9.99 8.24
C LEU A 60 15.25 10.03 9.57
N VAL A 61 13.94 9.78 9.53
CA VAL A 61 13.08 9.69 10.73
C VAL A 61 12.71 8.23 10.97
N ILE A 62 13.21 7.66 12.06
CA ILE A 62 13.05 6.25 12.43
C ILE A 62 11.81 6.07 13.32
N GLY A 63 11.12 4.94 13.16
CA GLY A 63 9.97 4.55 13.99
C GLY A 63 8.66 5.16 13.54
N GLY A 64 8.44 5.25 12.22
CA GLY A 64 7.15 5.67 11.67
C GLY A 64 6.03 4.68 12.00
N PRO A 65 4.77 5.14 12.08
CA PRO A 65 3.61 4.26 12.25
C PRO A 65 3.64 3.15 11.20
N ALA A 66 3.22 1.94 11.58
CA ALA A 66 3.47 0.78 10.73
C ALA A 66 2.77 0.93 9.35
N PRO A 67 3.42 0.49 8.26
CA PRO A 67 2.80 0.48 6.95
C PRO A 67 1.61 -0.50 6.92
N PHE A 68 0.71 -0.30 5.95
CA PHE A 68 -0.42 -1.20 5.66
C PHE A 68 -1.45 -1.38 6.80
N GLY A 69 -1.73 -0.33 7.57
CA GLY A 69 -2.83 -0.34 8.55
C GLY A 69 -2.56 -1.20 9.79
N LYS A 70 -1.32 -1.63 10.03
CA LYS A 70 -0.91 -2.17 11.33
C LYS A 70 -0.76 -1.00 12.31
N GLN A 71 -1.26 -1.13 13.53
CA GLN A 71 -1.02 -0.14 14.58
C GLN A 71 0.46 -0.22 14.98
N GLY A 72 1.24 0.82 14.66
CA GLY A 72 2.54 1.02 15.28
C GLY A 72 2.38 1.49 16.73
N THR A 73 3.43 1.39 17.53
CA THR A 73 3.43 1.92 18.91
C THR A 73 3.58 3.45 18.96
N VAL A 74 3.79 4.10 17.83
CA VAL A 74 4.00 5.55 17.69
C VAL A 74 2.81 6.16 16.97
N SER A 75 2.24 7.24 17.52
CA SER A 75 1.15 7.98 16.88
C SER A 75 1.66 8.71 15.62
N TRP A 76 0.77 9.03 14.67
CA TRP A 76 1.18 9.83 13.51
C TRP A 76 1.67 11.20 13.94
N SER A 77 1.01 11.82 14.91
CA SER A 77 1.38 13.14 15.45
C SER A 77 2.81 13.14 16.03
N ASP A 78 3.17 12.17 16.87
CA ASP A 78 4.52 12.10 17.48
C ASP A 78 5.62 11.82 16.46
N PHE A 79 5.30 11.04 15.43
CA PHE A 79 6.23 10.78 14.33
C PHE A 79 6.44 12.03 13.48
N LEU A 80 5.35 12.71 13.11
CA LEU A 80 5.38 13.87 12.22
C LEU A 80 6.11 15.06 12.86
N ALA A 81 6.02 15.23 14.17
CA ALA A 81 6.78 16.25 14.91
C ALA A 81 8.31 16.15 14.74
N LYS A 82 8.83 14.99 14.33
CA LYS A 82 10.27 14.76 14.10
C LYS A 82 10.69 15.02 12.63
N THR A 83 9.71 15.17 11.73
CA THR A 83 9.94 15.34 10.30
C THR A 83 10.36 16.78 9.96
N PRO A 84 10.94 17.03 8.77
CA PRO A 84 11.27 18.39 8.34
C PRO A 84 10.06 19.14 7.74
N LEU A 85 8.87 18.54 7.77
CA LEU A 85 7.64 19.11 7.19
C LEU A 85 7.17 20.31 8.01
N SER A 86 6.46 21.24 7.36
CA SER A 86 5.82 22.36 8.08
C SER A 86 4.69 21.86 8.98
N GLU A 87 4.39 22.61 10.06
CA GLU A 87 3.34 22.23 11.01
C GLU A 87 1.97 22.00 10.34
N THR A 88 1.63 22.80 9.32
CA THR A 88 0.39 22.63 8.55
C THR A 88 0.37 21.28 7.82
N VAL A 89 1.47 20.91 7.16
CA VAL A 89 1.58 19.63 6.44
C VAL A 89 1.56 18.46 7.43
N GLN A 90 2.22 18.59 8.58
CA GLN A 90 2.16 17.57 9.64
C GLN A 90 0.72 17.35 10.13
N LYS A 91 -0.02 18.42 10.42
CA LYS A 91 -1.43 18.32 10.86
C LYS A 91 -2.32 17.65 9.82
N ASP A 92 -2.18 18.00 8.55
CA ASP A 92 -2.98 17.41 7.47
C ASP A 92 -2.66 15.93 7.26
N ILE A 93 -1.39 15.52 7.37
CA ILE A 93 -1.01 14.10 7.29
C ILE A 93 -1.60 13.32 8.48
N ALA A 94 -1.50 13.84 9.71
CA ALA A 94 -2.09 13.21 10.89
C ALA A 94 -3.61 13.06 10.72
N HIS A 95 -4.29 14.14 10.30
CA HIS A 95 -5.73 14.14 10.05
C HIS A 95 -6.14 13.08 9.02
N LEU A 96 -5.44 13.03 7.88
CA LEU A 96 -5.68 12.06 6.81
C LEU A 96 -5.53 10.60 7.29
N GLN A 97 -4.57 10.35 8.19
CA GLN A 97 -4.25 9.00 8.68
C GLN A 97 -5.19 8.51 9.78
N GLU A 98 -5.63 9.41 10.66
CA GLU A 98 -6.29 9.05 11.91
C GLU A 98 -7.80 9.32 11.89
N VAL A 99 -8.27 10.32 11.12
CA VAL A 99 -9.67 10.76 11.19
C VAL A 99 -10.54 10.05 10.15
N LYS A 100 -11.76 9.68 10.58
CA LYS A 100 -12.78 9.06 9.74
C LYS A 100 -13.74 10.15 9.23
N VAL A 101 -13.54 10.57 7.99
CA VAL A 101 -14.40 11.53 7.29
C VAL A 101 -14.98 10.89 6.03
N ASP A 102 -16.24 11.17 5.74
CA ASP A 102 -16.85 10.92 4.43
C ASP A 102 -16.73 12.17 3.56
N TYR A 103 -15.84 12.12 2.57
CA TYR A 103 -15.62 13.19 1.59
C TYR A 103 -16.60 13.15 0.42
N LEU A 104 -17.48 12.14 0.35
CA LEU A 104 -18.52 12.00 -0.65
C LEU A 104 -19.87 11.64 0.02
N PRO A 105 -20.36 12.45 0.96
CA PRO A 105 -21.61 12.15 1.65
C PRO A 105 -22.80 12.21 0.68
N GLY A 106 -23.82 11.41 0.93
CA GLY A 106 -25.08 11.43 0.19
C GLY A 106 -25.10 10.64 -1.12
N ILE A 107 -24.03 9.91 -1.45
CA ILE A 107 -24.01 8.97 -2.59
C ILE A 107 -23.72 7.55 -2.13
N SER A 108 -24.17 6.57 -2.90
CA SER A 108 -23.99 5.14 -2.63
C SER A 108 -22.53 4.70 -2.71
N SER A 109 -22.22 3.53 -2.14
CA SER A 109 -20.89 2.92 -2.23
C SER A 109 -20.42 2.75 -3.68
N ASP A 110 -21.30 2.31 -4.59
CA ASP A 110 -20.94 2.11 -5.99
C ASP A 110 -20.70 3.43 -6.73
N GLU A 111 -21.48 4.47 -6.42
CA GLU A 111 -21.21 5.82 -6.94
C GLU A 111 -19.90 6.39 -6.41
N LYS A 112 -19.55 6.14 -5.14
CA LYS A 112 -18.23 6.47 -4.59
C LYS A 112 -17.13 5.75 -5.37
N LYS A 113 -17.27 4.43 -5.60
CA LYS A 113 -16.29 3.65 -6.37
C LYS A 113 -16.15 4.17 -7.81
N GLU A 114 -17.26 4.45 -8.48
CA GLU A 114 -17.29 5.02 -9.83
C GLU A 114 -16.56 6.37 -9.88
N LYS A 115 -16.83 7.27 -8.94
CA LYS A 115 -16.19 8.59 -8.88
C LYS A 115 -14.69 8.48 -8.60
N LEU A 116 -14.29 7.65 -7.62
CA LEU A 116 -12.88 7.43 -7.27
C LEU A 116 -12.09 6.74 -8.40
N SER A 117 -12.75 5.96 -9.26
CA SER A 117 -12.12 5.34 -10.43
C SER A 117 -11.68 6.33 -11.50
N ARG A 118 -12.19 7.58 -11.45
CA ARG A 118 -11.98 8.62 -12.47
C ARG A 118 -11.05 9.74 -12.02
N MET A 119 -10.40 9.59 -10.86
CA MET A 119 -9.42 10.54 -10.36
C MET A 119 -8.21 9.80 -9.80
N SER A 120 -7.06 10.45 -9.87
CA SER A 120 -5.87 9.93 -9.20
C SER A 120 -5.97 10.11 -7.69
N TYR A 121 -5.16 9.38 -6.93
CA TYR A 121 -5.09 9.59 -5.49
C TYR A 121 -4.58 10.99 -5.14
N LYS A 122 -3.68 11.58 -5.94
CA LYS A 122 -3.31 13.00 -5.83
C LYS A 122 -4.53 13.92 -5.94
N ASP A 123 -5.37 13.72 -6.94
CA ASP A 123 -6.56 14.52 -7.16
C ASP A 123 -7.58 14.34 -6.04
N PHE A 124 -7.73 13.12 -5.52
CA PHE A 124 -8.56 12.86 -4.34
C PHE A 124 -8.08 13.69 -3.13
N LEU A 125 -6.78 13.67 -2.84
CA LEU A 125 -6.19 14.44 -1.74
C LEU A 125 -6.39 15.96 -1.91
N LEU A 126 -6.14 16.49 -3.11
CA LEU A 126 -6.21 17.93 -3.34
C LEU A 126 -7.65 18.45 -3.48
N LYS A 127 -8.53 17.71 -4.17
CA LYS A 127 -9.85 18.21 -4.57
C LYS A 127 -10.96 17.82 -3.59
N LEU A 128 -10.90 16.60 -3.03
CA LEU A 128 -11.93 16.10 -2.12
C LEU A 128 -11.50 16.26 -0.66
N VAL A 129 -10.31 15.78 -0.29
CA VAL A 129 -9.81 15.93 1.09
C VAL A 129 -9.38 17.36 1.38
N LYS A 130 -8.89 18.08 0.36
CA LYS A 130 -8.40 19.46 0.45
C LYS A 130 -7.21 19.60 1.41
N VAL A 131 -6.29 18.64 1.37
CA VAL A 131 -5.02 18.77 2.10
C VAL A 131 -4.16 19.90 1.53
N ASN A 132 -3.27 20.43 2.36
CA ASN A 132 -2.21 21.32 1.91
C ASN A 132 -1.39 20.66 0.79
N PRO A 133 -1.09 21.35 -0.33
CA PRO A 133 -0.29 20.78 -1.42
C PRO A 133 1.08 20.23 -1.00
N GLY A 134 1.67 20.72 0.10
CA GLY A 134 2.90 20.19 0.69
C GLY A 134 2.78 18.76 1.24
N VAL A 135 1.58 18.21 1.34
CA VAL A 135 1.33 16.79 1.67
C VAL A 135 1.64 15.87 0.49
N ILE A 136 1.56 16.38 -0.74
CA ILE A 136 1.71 15.54 -1.94
C ILE A 136 3.09 14.89 -2.04
N PRO A 137 4.23 15.60 -1.86
CA PRO A 137 5.53 14.96 -1.92
C PRO A 137 5.72 13.81 -0.92
N PHE A 138 5.08 13.88 0.26
CA PHE A 138 5.13 12.81 1.26
C PHE A 138 4.49 11.51 0.77
N TYR A 139 3.43 11.59 -0.03
CA TYR A 139 2.74 10.42 -0.58
C TYR A 139 3.15 10.08 -2.01
N GLN A 140 3.86 10.97 -2.70
CA GLN A 140 4.11 10.88 -4.14
C GLN A 140 4.67 9.53 -4.56
N THR A 141 5.63 9.00 -3.81
CA THR A 141 6.35 7.76 -4.12
C THR A 141 5.69 6.51 -3.53
N ARG A 142 4.59 6.64 -2.78
CA ARG A 142 3.98 5.53 -2.02
C ARG A 142 3.47 4.39 -2.92
N THR A 143 3.13 4.70 -4.16
CA THR A 143 2.68 3.72 -5.16
C THR A 143 3.81 3.15 -6.02
N HIS A 144 5.04 3.68 -5.93
CA HIS A 144 6.15 3.26 -6.79
C HIS A 144 6.48 1.78 -6.65
N GLY A 145 6.46 1.25 -5.42
CA GLY A 145 6.82 -0.14 -5.16
C GLY A 145 5.91 -1.17 -5.84
N LEU A 146 4.68 -0.77 -6.14
CA LEU A 146 3.67 -1.63 -6.77
C LEU A 146 3.43 -1.28 -8.25
N PHE A 147 3.24 0.01 -8.56
CA PHE A 147 2.84 0.45 -9.88
C PHE A 147 3.97 1.05 -10.72
N GLY A 148 5.14 1.31 -10.13
CA GLY A 148 6.24 2.02 -10.79
C GLY A 148 5.97 3.50 -11.08
N VAL A 149 4.78 4.02 -10.73
CA VAL A 149 4.36 5.40 -10.95
C VAL A 149 3.81 6.03 -9.66
N GLY A 150 3.85 7.35 -9.59
CA GLY A 150 3.39 8.11 -8.44
C GLY A 150 1.87 8.14 -8.29
N ILE A 151 1.41 8.72 -7.18
CA ILE A 151 -0.02 8.79 -6.82
C ILE A 151 -0.88 9.63 -7.78
N ASP A 152 -0.25 10.36 -8.68
CA ASP A 152 -0.87 11.07 -9.80
C ASP A 152 -1.20 10.14 -10.98
N GLY A 153 -0.55 8.98 -11.07
CA GLY A 153 -0.81 7.95 -12.08
C GLY A 153 -1.66 6.77 -11.61
N VAL A 154 -2.05 6.72 -10.34
CA VAL A 154 -2.84 5.62 -9.75
C VAL A 154 -4.20 6.12 -9.31
N SER A 155 -5.26 5.37 -9.63
CA SER A 155 -6.63 5.76 -9.30
C SER A 155 -6.85 5.82 -7.78
N ALA A 156 -7.70 6.74 -7.34
CA ALA A 156 -8.08 6.80 -5.93
C ALA A 156 -8.85 5.55 -5.49
N LEU A 157 -9.56 4.90 -6.42
CA LEU A 157 -10.23 3.62 -6.19
C LEU A 157 -9.23 2.50 -5.87
N ASP A 158 -8.13 2.40 -6.62
CA ASP A 158 -7.10 1.39 -6.35
C ASP A 158 -6.41 1.67 -5.02
N CYS A 159 -6.11 2.93 -4.73
CA CYS A 159 -5.54 3.33 -3.44
C CYS A 159 -6.48 3.01 -2.27
N TRP A 160 -7.81 3.17 -2.45
CA TRP A 160 -8.79 2.69 -1.47
C TRP A 160 -8.70 1.17 -1.26
N GLY A 161 -8.68 0.39 -2.35
CA GLY A 161 -8.54 -1.08 -2.26
C GLY A 161 -7.25 -1.51 -1.56
N LEU A 162 -6.16 -0.76 -1.75
CA LEU A 162 -4.86 -0.97 -1.11
C LEU A 162 -4.72 -0.33 0.28
N ARG A 163 -5.83 0.12 0.89
CA ARG A 163 -5.90 0.67 2.25
C ARG A 163 -5.03 1.92 2.46
N PHE A 164 -4.94 2.78 1.45
CA PHE A 164 -4.35 4.12 1.63
C PHE A 164 -5.24 4.97 2.56
N PRO A 165 -4.68 6.00 3.22
CA PRO A 165 -5.42 6.84 4.14
C PRO A 165 -6.32 7.83 3.38
N GLY A 166 -7.31 8.39 4.07
CA GLY A 166 -8.34 9.27 3.54
C GLY A 166 -9.66 8.57 3.20
N PHE A 167 -9.74 7.24 3.28
CA PHE A 167 -10.97 6.50 2.98
C PHE A 167 -11.69 5.88 4.19
N GLN A 168 -11.12 5.99 5.38
CA GLN A 168 -11.52 5.29 6.60
C GLN A 168 -12.97 5.62 7.04
N GLY A 169 -13.47 6.81 6.69
CA GLY A 169 -14.84 7.25 6.98
C GLY A 169 -15.80 7.20 5.78
N MET A 170 -15.34 6.76 4.61
CA MET A 170 -16.11 6.84 3.36
C MET A 170 -17.23 5.79 3.25
N GLY A 171 -17.28 4.79 4.14
CA GLY A 171 -18.33 3.76 4.13
C GLY A 171 -18.44 3.00 2.81
N ILE A 172 -17.33 2.78 2.10
CA ILE A 172 -17.30 2.05 0.83
C ILE A 172 -17.34 0.56 1.13
N ALA A 173 -18.31 -0.15 0.57
CA ALA A 173 -18.47 -1.59 0.75
C ALA A 173 -17.27 -2.35 0.15
N PRO A 174 -16.70 -3.33 0.87
CA PRO A 174 -15.63 -4.16 0.33
C PRO A 174 -16.13 -4.96 -0.88
N GLY A 175 -15.20 -5.40 -1.73
CA GLY A 175 -15.49 -6.20 -2.90
C GLY A 175 -15.04 -5.56 -4.22
N PRO A 176 -14.96 -6.38 -5.28
CA PRO A 176 -14.42 -5.99 -6.57
C PRO A 176 -15.26 -4.91 -7.26
N TYR A 177 -14.64 -4.16 -8.15
CA TYR A 177 -15.31 -3.19 -9.01
C TYR A 177 -14.64 -3.16 -10.39
N ARG A 178 -15.42 -2.96 -11.46
CA ARG A 178 -15.03 -3.10 -12.88
C ARG A 178 -13.86 -2.22 -13.38
N ARG A 179 -13.29 -1.37 -12.53
CA ARG A 179 -12.18 -0.44 -12.84
C ARG A 179 -11.05 -0.50 -11.82
N MET A 180 -11.05 -1.52 -10.98
CA MET A 180 -9.93 -1.78 -10.09
C MET A 180 -8.84 -2.53 -10.85
N GLY A 181 -7.59 -2.19 -10.60
CA GLY A 181 -6.47 -3.07 -10.91
C GLY A 181 -6.57 -4.37 -10.12
N PHE A 182 -6.02 -5.46 -10.66
CA PHE A 182 -6.15 -6.79 -10.08
C PHE A 182 -5.67 -6.88 -8.63
N THR A 183 -4.57 -6.19 -8.29
CA THR A 183 -4.05 -6.15 -6.91
C THR A 183 -5.03 -5.47 -5.95
N ALA A 184 -5.51 -4.28 -6.29
CA ALA A 184 -6.46 -3.55 -5.46
C ALA A 184 -7.81 -4.28 -5.35
N MET A 185 -8.26 -4.89 -6.45
CA MET A 185 -9.46 -5.73 -6.49
C MET A 185 -9.32 -6.92 -5.55
N GLY A 186 -8.17 -7.58 -5.58
CA GLY A 186 -7.78 -8.59 -4.61
C GLY A 186 -7.95 -8.02 -3.21
N GLU A 187 -7.14 -7.04 -2.80
CA GLU A 187 -7.15 -6.44 -1.44
C GLU A 187 -8.52 -5.97 -0.94
N ALA A 188 -9.40 -5.51 -1.81
CA ALA A 188 -10.75 -5.10 -1.44
C ALA A 188 -11.73 -6.27 -1.25
N THR A 189 -11.45 -7.46 -1.79
CA THR A 189 -12.36 -8.62 -1.70
C THR A 189 -12.22 -9.30 -0.33
N PRO A 190 -13.31 -9.42 0.45
CA PRO A 190 -13.30 -10.16 1.72
C PRO A 190 -13.16 -11.68 1.46
N GLU A 191 -12.70 -12.43 2.46
CA GLU A 191 -12.58 -13.90 2.42
C GLU A 191 -11.56 -14.44 1.39
N LYS A 192 -10.37 -13.82 1.35
CA LYS A 192 -9.23 -14.44 0.67
C LYS A 192 -8.72 -15.63 1.47
N GLU A 193 -8.29 -16.69 0.79
CA GLU A 193 -7.26 -17.55 1.37
C GLU A 193 -5.99 -16.70 1.62
N PRO A 194 -5.27 -16.91 2.75
CA PRO A 194 -4.05 -16.15 3.05
C PRO A 194 -3.09 -16.21 1.87
N TYR A 195 -2.61 -15.05 1.42
CA TYR A 195 -1.64 -15.00 0.34
C TYR A 195 -0.81 -13.72 0.37
N HIS A 196 0.45 -13.83 0.81
CA HIS A 196 1.47 -12.81 0.60
C HIS A 196 2.81 -13.49 0.30
N PHE A 197 3.34 -13.31 -0.92
CA PHE A 197 4.63 -13.88 -1.31
C PHE A 197 5.63 -12.77 -1.69
N HIS A 198 6.83 -12.79 -1.10
CA HIS A 198 7.99 -11.94 -1.46
C HIS A 198 9.25 -12.82 -1.61
N PHE A 199 9.88 -12.85 -2.79
CA PHE A 199 11.15 -13.55 -3.04
C PHE A 199 12.32 -12.62 -2.67
N ASP A 200 12.88 -12.80 -1.48
CA ASP A 200 14.20 -12.25 -1.17
C ASP A 200 15.25 -13.32 -1.48
N ARG A 201 16.04 -13.10 -2.54
CA ARG A 201 17.14 -14.03 -2.88
C ARG A 201 18.36 -13.72 -2.02
N ALA A 202 18.59 -14.52 -0.97
CA ALA A 202 19.90 -14.69 -0.35
C ALA A 202 20.15 -16.18 -0.11
N GLY A 203 21.15 -16.74 -0.81
CA GLY A 203 21.32 -18.18 -0.94
C GLY A 203 22.03 -18.88 0.22
N SER A 204 21.87 -20.20 0.28
CA SER A 204 23.04 -21.10 0.29
C SER A 204 22.69 -22.39 -0.46
N ARG A 205 23.37 -22.64 -1.58
CA ARG A 205 23.60 -24.02 -2.02
C ARG A 205 24.62 -24.58 -1.05
N LYS A 206 24.26 -25.64 -0.32
CA LYS A 206 25.25 -26.62 0.11
C LYS A 206 25.07 -27.85 -0.78
N GLY A 207 26.12 -28.16 -1.54
CA GLY A 207 26.34 -29.52 -2.06
C GLY A 207 26.48 -30.50 -0.88
N ALA A 208 26.54 -31.81 -1.07
CA ALA A 208 26.84 -32.57 -2.26
C ALA A 208 26.16 -33.94 -2.14
N HIS A 209 26.01 -34.57 -3.31
CA HIS A 209 25.72 -35.98 -3.52
C HIS A 209 26.69 -36.90 -2.75
N PRO A 210 26.29 -38.17 -2.56
CA PRO A 210 26.77 -39.19 -3.50
C PRO A 210 25.73 -39.63 -4.53
#